data_AF-A0A2V6PKG3-F1
#
_entry.id   AF-A0A2V6PKG3-F1
#
_cell.length_a   1.000
_cell.length_b   1.000
_cell.length_c   1.000
_cell.angle_alpha   90.00
_cell.angle_beta   90.00
_cell.angle_gamma   90.00
#
_symmetry.space_group_name_H-M   'P 1'
#
loop_
_entity.id
_entity.type
_entity.pdbx_description
1 polymer ?
#
loop_
_entity_poly.entity_id
_entity_poly.type
_entity_poly.pdbx_seq_one_letter_code
_entity_poly.pdbx_strand_id
1 'polypeptide(L)' 'MEFLATTEALIATWHGITTPNDAARRLAADLASTIAGFEQVRGTLRFEDEPSSFEAALAECKE' A
#
# COMPACT_ATOMS: atom_id res chain seq x y z
N MET A 1 -10.50 6.67 7.43
CA MET A 1 -11.81 5.97 7.33
C MET A 1 -12.27 5.86 5.88
N GLU A 2 -12.04 6.89 5.05
CA GLU A 2 -12.35 6.88 3.60
C GLU A 2 -11.64 5.74 2.82
N PHE A 3 -10.33 5.55 3.01
CA PHE A 3 -9.56 4.50 2.32
C PHE A 3 -10.20 3.12 2.41
N LEU A 4 -10.54 2.69 3.63
CA LEU A 4 -11.14 1.37 3.87
C LEU A 4 -12.49 1.23 3.14
N ALA A 5 -13.36 2.22 3.25
CA ALA A 5 -14.68 2.20 2.62
C ALA A 5 -14.57 2.16 1.08
N THR A 6 -13.65 2.94 0.50
CA THR A 6 -13.40 2.94 -0.94
C THR A 6 -12.81 1.60 -1.40
N THR A 7 -11.86 1.03 -0.65
CA THR A 7 -11.29 -0.28 -0.94
C THR A 7 -12.34 -1.39 -0.88
N GLU A 8 -13.20 -1.41 0.14
CA GLU A 8 -14.29 -2.39 0.25
C GLU A 8 -15.28 -2.26 -0.91
N ALA A 9 -15.65 -1.02 -1.30
CA ALA A 9 -16.53 -0.78 -2.43
C ALA A 9 -15.93 -1.27 -3.76
N LEU A 10 -14.62 -1.07 -3.97
CA LEU A 10 -13.91 -1.56 -5.16
C LEU A 10 -13.84 -3.09 -5.18
N ILE A 11 -13.53 -3.71 -4.04
CA ILE A 11 -13.47 -5.19 -3.94
C ILE A 11 -14.85 -5.79 -4.23
N ALA A 12 -15.91 -5.23 -3.66
CA ALA A 12 -17.27 -5.70 -3.94
C ALA A 12 -17.64 -5.51 -5.41
N THR A 13 -17.32 -4.35 -6.01
CA THR A 13 -17.69 -4.02 -7.39
C THR A 13 -16.97 -4.91 -8.41
N TRP A 14 -15.66 -5.11 -8.25
CA TRP A 14 -14.84 -5.80 -9.26
C TRP A 14 -14.64 -7.28 -8.98
N HIS A 15 -14.78 -7.72 -7.72
CA HIS A 15 -14.50 -9.09 -7.32
C HIS A 15 -15.71 -9.79 -6.67
N GLY A 16 -16.81 -9.09 -6.42
CA GLY A 16 -18.02 -9.67 -5.82
C GLY A 16 -17.82 -10.19 -4.39
N ILE A 17 -16.72 -9.81 -3.73
CA ILE A 17 -16.37 -10.25 -2.39
C ILE A 17 -16.81 -9.17 -1.39
N THR A 18 -17.56 -9.58 -0.39
CA THR A 18 -17.91 -8.74 0.77
C THR A 18 -17.36 -9.36 2.04
N THR A 19 -16.95 -8.52 3.00
CA THR A 19 -16.40 -8.97 4.28
C THR A 19 -17.39 -9.89 5.00
N PRO A 20 -17.06 -11.20 5.19
CA PRO A 20 -18.07 -12.22 5.48
C PRO A 20 -18.51 -12.28 6.94
N ASN A 21 -17.74 -11.69 7.87
CA ASN A 21 -18.06 -11.71 9.31
C ASN A 21 -17.45 -10.52 10.08
N ASP A 22 -17.91 -10.35 11.32
CA ASP A 22 -17.50 -9.23 12.19
C ASP A 22 -16.04 -9.31 12.65
N ALA A 23 -15.46 -10.51 12.74
CA ALA A 23 -14.04 -10.65 13.07
C ALA A 23 -13.14 -10.10 11.95
N ALA A 24 -13.50 -10.34 10.68
CA ALA A 24 -12.81 -9.78 9.53
C ALA A 24 -12.90 -8.25 9.49
N ARG A 25 -14.05 -7.66 9.86
CA ARG A 25 -14.19 -6.20 10.02
C ARG A 25 -13.29 -5.62 11.11
N ARG A 26 -13.17 -6.31 12.25
CA ARG A 26 -12.28 -5.88 13.36
C ARG A 26 -10.80 -5.96 12.96
N LEU A 27 -10.38 -7.05 12.33
CA LEU A 27 -9.01 -7.19 11.82
C LEU A 27 -8.66 -6.12 10.78
N ALA A 28 -9.61 -5.76 9.91
CA ALA A 28 -9.45 -4.66 8.96
C ALA A 28 -9.29 -3.29 9.65
N ALA A 29 -9.99 -3.07 10.77
CA ALA A 29 -9.83 -1.86 11.57
C ALA A 29 -8.43 -1.79 12.24
N ASP A 30 -7.90 -2.92 12.72
CA ASP A 30 -6.58 -2.96 13.36
C ASP A 30 -5.45 -2.59 12.38
N LEU A 31 -5.59 -2.99 11.12
CA LEU A 31 -4.66 -2.64 10.03
C LEU A 31 -4.57 -1.14 9.74
N ALA A 32 -5.60 -0.35 10.08
CA ALA A 32 -5.58 1.10 9.85
C ALA A 32 -4.39 1.78 10.57
N SER A 33 -4.07 1.33 11.79
CA SER A 33 -2.93 1.84 12.56
C SER A 33 -1.59 1.50 11.90
N THR A 34 -1.47 0.30 11.35
CA THR A 34 -0.30 -0.17 10.61
C THR A 34 -0.11 0.63 9.32
N ILE A 35 -1.18 0.86 8.55
CA ILE A 35 -1.15 1.69 7.34
C ILE A 35 -0.68 3.10 7.66
N ALA A 36 -1.24 3.73 8.70
CA ALA A 36 -0.82 5.06 9.13
C ALA A 36 0.65 5.11 9.55
N GLY A 37 1.14 4.07 10.24
CA GLY A 37 2.56 3.94 10.58
C GLY A 37 3.46 3.90 9.35
N PHE A 38 3.08 3.15 8.31
CA PHE A 38 3.81 3.12 7.04
C PHE A 38 3.74 4.45 6.28
N GLU A 39 2.60 5.15 6.32
CA GLU A 39 2.46 6.47 5.71
C GLU A 39 3.35 7.52 6.38
N GLN A 40 3.54 7.45 7.70
CA GLN A 40 4.41 8.37 8.44
C GLN A 40 5.90 8.21 8.07
N VAL A 41 6.33 6.99 7.75
CA VAL A 41 7.72 6.72 7.34
C VAL A 41 7.90 6.71 5.82
N ARG A 42 6.82 6.95 5.06
CA ARG A 42 6.86 7.00 3.60
C ARG A 42 7.68 8.21 3.16
N GLY A 43 8.74 7.95 2.40
CA GLY A 43 9.65 9.00 1.94
C GLY A 43 10.62 9.53 3.01
N THR A 44 10.57 9.02 4.25
CA THR A 44 11.57 9.32 5.28
C THR A 44 12.73 8.35 5.27
N LEU A 45 12.50 7.13 4.78
CA LEU A 45 13.56 6.22 4.38
C LEU A 45 14.22 6.81 3.14
N ARG A 46 15.27 7.60 3.36
CA ARG A 46 16.28 7.85 2.33
C ARG A 46 16.80 6.46 1.97
N PHE A 47 16.48 6.00 0.76
CA PHE A 47 17.14 4.85 0.14
C PHE A 47 18.62 4.99 0.51
N GLU A 48 19.15 4.06 1.30
CA GLU A 48 20.57 4.08 1.66
C GLU A 48 21.36 4.26 0.37
N ASP A 49 22.39 5.10 0.42
CA ASP A 49 23.11 5.67 -0.74
C ASP A 49 23.59 4.61 -1.75
N GLU A 50 22.69 4.12 -2.61
CA GLU A 50 23.03 3.35 -3.79
C GLU A 50 22.25 3.92 -4.99
N PRO A 51 22.91 4.69 -5.88
CA PRO A 51 22.27 5.34 -7.01
C PRO A 51 22.17 4.35 -8.16
N SER A 52 21.14 3.52 -8.18
CA SER A 52 20.62 3.04 -9.46
C SER A 52 19.14 3.35 -9.53
N SER A 53 18.84 4.65 -9.60
CA SER A 53 17.56 5.07 -10.16
C SER A 53 17.32 4.31 -11.47
N PHE A 54 16.09 3.93 -11.77
CA PHE A 54 15.75 3.16 -12.97
C PHE A 54 16.35 3.80 -14.24
N GLU A 55 16.40 5.12 -14.31
CA GLU A 55 17.02 5.87 -15.40
C GLU A 55 18.56 5.73 -15.46
N ALA A 56 19.23 5.65 -14.31
CA ALA A 56 20.68 5.38 -14.25
C ALA A 56 20.99 3.95 -14.72
N ALA A 57 20.22 2.96 -14.28
CA ALA A 57 20.33 1.57 -14.74
C ALA A 57 20.01 1.45 -16.25
N LEU A 58 19.01 2.19 -16.74
CA LEU A 58 18.62 2.20 -18.15
C LEU A 58 19.68 2.86 -19.05
N ALA A 59 20.41 3.85 -18.53
CA ALA A 59 21.53 4.48 -19.24
C ALA A 59 22.73 3.53 -19.33
N GLU A 60 23.04 2.79 -18.26
CA GLU A 60 24.16 1.84 -18.21
C GLU A 60 23.93 0.61 -19.12
N CYS A 61 22.69 0.17 -19.31
CA CYS A 61 22.34 -0.94 -20.22
C CYS A 61 22.34 -0.60 -21.72
N LYS A 62 22.71 0.62 -22.13
CA LYS A 62 22.70 1.05 -23.55
C LYS A 62 24.06 0.97 -24.25
N GLU A 63 25.09 0.45 -23.60
CA GLU A 63 26.35 0.00 -24.21
C GLU A 63 26.29 -1.49 -24.60
#